data_AF-A0A3M1RKD6-F1
#
_entry.id   AF-A0A3M1RKD6-F1
#
_cell.length_a   1.000
_cell.length_b   1.000
_cell.length_c   1.000
_cell.angle_alpha   90.00
_cell.angle_beta   90.00
_cell.angle_gamma   90.00
#
_symmetry.space_group_name_H-M   'P 1'
#
loop_
_entity.id
_entity.type
_entity.pdbx_description
1 polymer ?
#
loop_
_entity_poly.entity_id
_entity_poly.type
_entity_poly.pdbx_seq_one_letter_code
_entity_poly.pdbx_strand_id
1 'polypeptide(L)' 'MTNCVFLFGSASGKSYGCATAPTLVGPWYELYWEHYSVPEGARHGCMIPITRDELARLEAAFGQEE' A
#
# COMPACT_ATOMS: atom_id res chain seq x y z
N MET A 1 -7.47 7.01 -15.64
CA MET A 1 -6.84 8.01 -14.74
C MET A 1 -6.07 7.22 -13.69
N THR A 2 -4.77 7.44 -13.58
CA THR A 2 -3.93 6.79 -12.56
C THR A 2 -4.05 7.62 -11.29
N ASN A 3 -4.63 7.06 -10.24
CA ASN A 3 -4.70 7.75 -8.95
C ASN A 3 -3.32 7.79 -8.29
N CYS A 4 -3.03 8.86 -7.57
CA CYS A 4 -1.86 8.96 -6.71
C CYS A 4 -2.12 8.18 -5.42
N VAL A 5 -1.13 7.41 -4.95
CA VAL A 5 -1.19 6.65 -3.71
C VAL A 5 -0.12 7.16 -2.76
N PHE A 6 -0.49 7.37 -1.50
CA PHE A 6 0.41 7.80 -0.44
C PHE A 6 0.31 6.84 0.76
N LEU A 7 1.45 6.33 1.20
CA LEU A 7 1.57 5.52 2.41
C LEU A 7 2.33 6.31 3.47
N PHE A 8 1.79 6.36 4.68
CA PHE A 8 2.36 7.09 5.80
C PHE A 8 2.41 6.21 7.05
N GLY A 9 3.43 6.40 7.89
CA GLY A 9 3.53 5.66 9.14
C GLY A 9 2.45 6.08 10.13
N SER A 10 1.91 5.14 10.88
CA SER A 10 1.02 5.44 12.00
C SER A 10 1.81 5.97 13.20
N ALA A 11 1.17 6.80 14.02
CA ALA A 11 1.78 7.37 15.22
C ALA A 11 2.23 6.31 16.25
N SER A 12 1.69 5.09 16.18
CA SER A 12 2.12 3.96 17.03
C SER A 12 3.41 3.30 16.53
N GLY A 13 3.86 3.63 15.31
CA GLY A 13 5.04 3.02 14.68
C GLY A 13 4.87 1.54 14.35
N LYS A 14 3.63 1.02 14.45
CA LYS A 14 3.28 -0.40 14.26
C LYS A 14 2.49 -0.66 12.99
N SER A 15 2.09 0.37 12.27
CA SER A 15 1.27 0.23 11.06
C SER A 15 1.50 1.37 10.08
N TYR A 16 0.89 1.26 8.91
CA TYR A 16 0.83 2.31 7.90
C TYR A 16 -0.62 2.69 7.65
N GLY A 17 -0.85 3.96 7.29
CA GLY A 17 -2.07 4.43 6.65
C GLY A 17 -1.86 4.57 5.15
N CYS A 18 -2.95 4.47 4.39
CA CYS A 18 -2.96 4.63 2.94
C CYS A 18 -3.98 5.69 2.54
N ALA A 19 -3.64 6.57 1.62
CA ALA A 19 -4.56 7.56 1.05
C ALA A 19 -4.39 7.67 -0.47
N THR A 20 -5.47 8.03 -1.15
CA THR A 20 -5.50 8.21 -2.61
C THR A 20 -6.01 9.58 -3.00
N ALA A 21 -5.54 10.10 -4.14
CA ALA A 21 -6.04 11.33 -4.75
C ALA A 21 -6.05 11.22 -6.28
N PRO A 22 -6.94 11.95 -6.99
CA PRO A 22 -6.92 11.99 -8.45
C PRO A 22 -5.70 12.75 -9.00
N THR A 23 -5.10 13.63 -8.19
CA THR A 23 -3.89 14.41 -8.53
C THR A 23 -3.01 14.55 -7.29
N LEU A 24 -1.73 14.91 -7.47
CA LEU A 24 -0.80 15.16 -6.35
C LEU A 24 -1.25 16.30 -5.43
N VAL A 25 -2.09 17.22 -5.94
CA VAL A 25 -2.59 18.38 -5.19
C VAL A 25 -3.79 18.03 -4.30
N GLY A 26 -4.30 16.79 -4.37
CA GLY A 26 -5.48 16.32 -3.65
C GLY A 26 -6.79 16.53 -4.43
N PRO A 27 -7.95 16.48 -3.75
CA PRO A 27 -8.13 16.10 -2.34
C PRO A 27 -7.69 14.65 -2.08
N TRP A 28 -7.16 14.41 -0.87
CA TRP A 28 -6.71 13.09 -0.44
C TRP A 28 -7.80 12.40 0.39
N TYR A 29 -8.05 11.13 0.08
CA TYR A 29 -9.04 10.29 0.75
C TYR A 29 -8.36 9.07 1.34
N GLU A 30 -8.61 8.79 2.61
CA GLU A 30 -8.08 7.60 3.28
C GLU A 30 -8.68 6.33 2.69
N LEU A 31 -7.84 5.31 2.52
CA LEU A 31 -8.20 3.97 2.13
C LEU A 31 -8.13 3.06 3.35
N TYR A 32 -9.09 2.15 3.46
CA TYR A 32 -9.02 1.09 4.45
C TYR A 32 -7.84 0.16 4.13
N TRP A 33 -6.93 -0.01 5.11
CA TRP A 33 -5.65 -0.72 4.95
C TRP A 33 -5.39 -1.76 6.05
N GLU A 34 -6.26 -1.87 7.06
CA GLU A 34 -5.99 -2.65 8.29
C GLU A 34 -6.01 -4.18 8.11
N HIS A 35 -6.28 -4.69 6.90
CA HIS A 35 -6.22 -6.12 6.62
C HIS A 35 -4.79 -6.70 6.66
N TYR A 36 -3.75 -5.86 6.65
CA TYR A 36 -2.36 -6.31 6.56
C TYR A 36 -1.65 -6.28 7.91
N SER A 37 -1.06 -7.42 8.29
CA SER A 37 -0.15 -7.48 9.44
C SER A 37 1.19 -6.86 9.09
N VAL A 38 1.72 -6.04 10.01
CA VAL A 38 3.04 -5.42 9.85
C VAL A 38 4.01 -6.15 10.79
N PRO A 39 5.15 -6.65 10.28
CA PRO A 39 6.15 -7.32 11.11
C PRO A 39 6.64 -6.43 12.25
N GLU A 40 6.93 -7.06 13.39
CA GLU A 40 7.54 -6.36 14.52
C GLU A 40 8.88 -5.75 14.09
N GLY A 41 9.08 -4.46 14.39
CA GLY A 41 10.31 -3.77 14.01
C GLY A 41 10.32 -3.16 12.60
N ALA A 42 9.26 -3.29 11.81
CA ALA A 42 9.15 -2.57 10.54
C ALA A 42 9.27 -1.04 10.76
N ARG A 43 10.00 -0.37 9.87
CA ARG A 43 10.26 1.08 9.89
C ARG A 43 10.05 1.65 8.49
N HIS A 44 10.12 2.98 8.40
CA HIS A 44 9.99 3.75 7.16
C HIS A 44 10.68 3.06 5.99
N GLY A 45 9.90 2.77 4.95
CA GLY A 45 10.36 2.11 3.73
C GLY A 45 9.92 2.90 2.50
N CYS A 46 10.04 2.26 1.34
CA CYS A 46 9.55 2.80 0.08
C CYS A 46 8.73 1.76 -0.66
N MET A 47 7.88 2.22 -1.58
CA MET A 47 7.15 1.35 -2.49
C MET A 47 8.04 0.94 -3.64
N ILE A 48 8.06 -0.36 -3.94
CA ILE A 48 8.75 -0.91 -5.10
C ILE A 48 7.73 -1.00 -6.24
N PRO A 49 7.91 -0.28 -7.35
CA PRO A 49 7.02 -0.42 -8.49
C PRO A 49 7.19 -1.81 -9.10
N ILE A 50 6.08 -2.45 -9.43
CA ILE A 50 6.07 -3.73 -10.15
C ILE A 50 5.33 -3.59 -11.48
N THR A 51 5.74 -4.38 -12.45
CA THR A 51 5.10 -4.53 -13.75
C THR A 51 3.85 -5.41 -13.64
N ARG A 52 3.02 -5.42 -14.70
CA ARG A 52 1.85 -6.30 -14.80
C ARG A 52 2.23 -7.78 -14.78
N ASP A 53 3.33 -8.14 -15.42
CA ASP A 53 3.81 -9.53 -15.45
C ASP A 53 4.35 -9.99 -14.09
N GLU A 54 4.99 -9.09 -13.33
CA GLU A 54 5.38 -9.35 -11.95
C GLU A 54 4.16 -9.52 -11.04
N LEU A 55 3.15 -8.66 -11.19
CA LEU A 55 1.89 -8.80 -10.46
C LEU A 55 1.23 -10.15 -10.77
N ALA A 56 1.12 -10.53 -12.04
CA ALA A 56 0.53 -11.81 -12.43
C ALA A 56 1.30 -13.02 -11.85
N ARG A 57 2.64 -12.93 -11.76
CA ARG A 57 3.46 -13.96 -11.12
C ARG A 57 3.22 -14.04 -9.61
N LEU A 58 3.04 -12.89 -8.94
CA LEU A 58 2.71 -12.85 -7.51
C LEU A 58 1.31 -13.41 -7.25
N GLU A 59 0.32 -13.04 -8.05
CA GLU A 59 -1.04 -13.57 -7.97
C GLU A 59 -1.07 -15.09 -8.20
N ALA A 60 -0.31 -15.60 -9.17
CA ALA A 60 -0.20 -17.03 -9.41
C ALA A 60 0.48 -17.78 -8.24
N ALA A 61 1.40 -17.14 -7.54
CA ALA A 61 2.15 -17.74 -6.43
C ALA A 61 1.42 -17.63 -5.07
N PHE A 62 0.67 -16.55 -4.84
CA PHE A 62 0.14 -16.16 -3.53
C PHE A 62 -1.33 -15.73 -3.54
N GLY A 63 -1.97 -15.53 -4.70
CA GLY A 63 -3.34 -15.02 -4.83
C GLY A 63 -4.45 -16.02 -4.47
N GLN A 64 -4.16 -17.00 -3.63
CA GLN A 64 -5.08 -18.03 -3.16
C GLN A 64 -5.26 -17.87 -1.65
N GLU A 65 -5.97 -16.83 -1.19
CA GLU A 65 -6.61 -16.79 0.14
C GLU A 65 -8.00 -16.12 0.02
N GLU A 66 -8.95 -16.70 0.78
CA GLU A 66 -10.42 -16.56 0.80
C GLU A 66 -10.91 -15.43 1.70
#